data_AF-A0A0A9F508-F1
#
_entry.id   AF-A0A0A9F508-F1
#
_cell.length_a   1.000
_cell.length_b   1.000
_cell.length_c   1.000
_cell.angle_alpha   90.00
_cell.angle_beta   90.00
_cell.angle_gamma   90.00
#
_symmetry.space_group_name_H-M   'P 1'
#
loop_
_entity.id
_entity.type
_entity.pdbx_description
1 polymer ?
#
loop_
_entity_poly.entity_id
_entity_poly.type
_entity_poly.pdbx_seq_one_letter_code
_entity_poly.pdbx_strand_id
1 'polypeptide(L)'
;MSQLGALDAAVLSVGHWFLIPGIYHDGGGVVGCHDCAEFNHTETGFFGVFRDAVHRTLAEVARRHGRGGGAEGRKRKVVALTTFSPAHFEGDWDKAGACPKRRPYKNGEKELGYTETEMRKTVVEAVQAAADAAAGSGLRFAALDVTTLANLRPDGHPGPYMHNDPFAAAGGEGGRVQNDCVHWCMPGPVDTFNAILLQTIHR
;
A
#
# COMPACT_ATOMS: atom_id res chain seq x y z
N MET A 1 15.05 -4.17 -10.26
CA MET A 1 14.16 -3.53 -11.25
C MET A 1 14.63 -3.66 -12.72
N SER A 2 15.37 -4.72 -13.10
CA SER A 2 15.88 -4.88 -14.48
C SER A 2 14.80 -5.19 -15.54
N GLN A 3 13.64 -5.71 -15.13
CA GLN A 3 12.59 -6.17 -16.03
C GLN A 3 11.47 -5.15 -16.31
N LEU A 4 11.43 -4.02 -15.60
CA LEU A 4 10.35 -3.00 -15.75
C LEU A 4 10.21 -2.48 -17.19
N GLY A 5 11.31 -2.44 -17.95
CA GLY A 5 11.28 -2.03 -19.36
C GLY A 5 10.49 -2.97 -20.27
N ALA A 6 10.27 -4.23 -19.88
CA ALA A 6 9.57 -5.23 -20.70
C ALA A 6 8.07 -5.34 -20.41
N LEU A 7 7.59 -4.80 -19.29
CA LEU A 7 6.20 -4.92 -18.85
C LEU A 7 5.32 -3.86 -19.53
N ASP A 8 4.12 -4.24 -20.00
CA ASP A 8 3.13 -3.29 -20.51
C ASP A 8 2.38 -2.56 -19.38
N ALA A 9 2.20 -3.25 -18.25
CA ALA A 9 1.64 -2.69 -17.03
C ALA A 9 2.45 -3.15 -15.81
N ALA A 10 2.67 -2.25 -14.86
CA ALA A 10 3.23 -2.57 -13.55
C ALA A 10 2.35 -1.94 -12.46
N VAL A 11 2.14 -2.69 -11.37
CA VAL A 11 1.46 -2.22 -10.18
C VAL A 11 2.44 -2.23 -9.03
N LEU A 12 2.62 -1.08 -8.42
CA LEU A 12 3.48 -0.88 -7.27
C LEU A 12 2.59 -0.67 -6.04
N SER A 13 3.00 -1.20 -4.91
CA SER A 13 2.30 -1.05 -3.63
C SER A 13 3.29 -1.16 -2.49
N VAL A 14 3.15 -0.26 -1.50
CA VAL A 14 3.94 -0.27 -0.27
C VAL A 14 3.18 0.53 0.80
N GLY A 15 3.37 0.20 2.08
CA GLY A 15 2.62 0.85 3.15
C GLY A 15 3.03 0.41 4.56
N HIS A 16 2.42 -0.65 5.07
CA HIS A 16 2.47 -1.08 6.48
C HIS A 16 3.88 -1.20 7.08
N TRP A 17 4.88 -1.62 6.31
CA TRP A 17 6.25 -1.78 6.82
C TRP A 17 6.95 -0.47 7.20
N PHE A 18 6.45 0.68 6.75
CA PHE A 18 6.94 1.97 7.23
C PHE A 18 6.40 2.33 8.62
N LEU A 19 5.34 1.64 9.08
CA LEU A 19 4.67 1.91 10.36
C LEU A 19 5.26 1.14 11.54
N ILE A 20 6.23 0.27 11.29
CA ILE A 20 6.90 -0.54 12.31
C ILE A 20 8.35 -0.08 12.47
N PRO A 21 9.01 -0.42 13.59
CA PRO A 21 10.40 -0.07 13.81
C PRO A 21 11.31 -0.46 12.64
N GLY A 22 12.19 0.46 12.23
CA GLY A 22 13.03 0.24 11.05
C GLY A 22 14.23 1.17 11.00
N ILE A 23 15.33 0.67 10.42
CA ILE A 23 16.53 1.45 10.13
C ILE A 23 16.55 1.75 8.63
N TYR A 24 16.69 3.02 8.27
CA TYR A 24 16.64 3.47 6.90
C TYR A 24 18.03 3.70 6.35
N HIS A 25 18.26 3.19 5.15
CA HIS A 25 19.53 3.30 4.45
C HIS A 25 19.39 4.09 3.14
N ASP A 26 20.39 4.93 2.86
CA ASP A 26 20.56 5.58 1.56
C ASP A 26 22.04 5.54 1.15
N GLY A 27 22.32 5.19 -0.10
CA GLY A 27 23.70 5.11 -0.61
C GLY A 27 24.62 4.15 0.17
N GLY A 28 24.07 3.18 0.91
CA GLY A 28 24.83 2.27 1.77
C GLY A 28 25.10 2.79 3.20
N GLY A 29 24.69 4.02 3.53
CA GLY A 29 24.76 4.58 4.88
C GLY A 29 23.41 4.59 5.58
N VAL A 30 23.41 4.60 6.92
CA VAL A 30 22.19 4.82 7.73
C VAL A 30 21.83 6.30 7.69
N VAL A 31 20.59 6.62 7.32
CA VAL A 31 20.08 8.01 7.26
C VAL A 31 19.08 8.35 8.35
N GLY A 32 18.63 7.35 9.11
CA GLY A 32 17.75 7.52 10.25
C GLY A 32 17.07 6.21 10.61
N CYS A 33 16.17 6.28 11.58
CA CYS A 33 15.36 5.15 12.00
C CYS A 33 13.96 5.59 12.44
N HIS A 34 13.04 4.64 12.51
CA HIS A 34 11.73 4.83 13.11
C HIS A 34 11.60 3.90 14.31
N ASP A 35 11.13 4.44 15.44
CA ASP A 35 10.86 3.72 16.69
C ASP A 35 12.05 2.84 17.13
N CYS A 36 13.24 3.45 17.13
CA CYS A 36 14.49 2.73 17.34
C CYS A 36 15.22 3.16 18.63
N ALA A 37 14.48 3.48 19.70
CA ALA A 37 15.04 4.02 20.95
C ALA A 37 16.24 3.23 21.53
N GLU A 38 16.36 1.94 21.21
CA GLU A 38 17.46 1.05 21.63
C GLU A 38 18.70 1.11 20.73
N PHE A 39 18.64 1.82 19.60
CA PHE A 39 19.72 1.97 18.63
C PHE A 39 20.28 3.39 18.66
N ASN A 40 21.61 3.53 18.51
CA ASN A 40 22.29 4.83 18.45
C ASN A 40 22.16 5.47 17.05
N HIS A 41 20.92 5.63 16.58
CA HIS A 41 20.58 6.21 15.29
C HIS A 41 19.64 7.40 15.46
N THR A 42 19.64 8.31 14.49
CA THR A 42 18.76 9.48 14.51
C THR A 42 17.32 9.06 14.21
N GLU A 43 16.43 9.27 15.18
CA GLU A 43 14.98 9.08 14.99
C GLU A 43 14.45 10.03 13.90
N THR A 44 13.68 9.48 12.96
CA THR A 44 13.08 10.20 11.85
C THR A 44 11.64 9.73 11.64
N GLY A 45 10.77 10.68 11.27
CA GLY A 45 9.37 10.36 10.97
C GLY A 45 9.26 9.53 9.69
N PHE A 46 8.55 8.40 9.75
CA PHE A 46 8.41 7.50 8.59
C PHE A 46 7.71 8.15 7.39
N PHE A 47 6.85 9.16 7.59
CA PHE A 47 6.17 9.84 6.47
C PHE A 47 7.16 10.45 5.47
N GLY A 48 8.26 11.05 5.96
CA GLY A 48 9.30 11.61 5.10
C GLY A 48 9.99 10.52 4.27
N VAL A 49 10.30 9.40 4.92
CA VAL A 49 10.95 8.26 4.27
C VAL A 49 10.02 7.58 3.26
N PHE A 50 8.74 7.41 3.60
CA PHE A 50 7.71 6.89 2.70
C PHE A 50 7.59 7.76 1.45
N ARG A 51 7.52 9.10 1.64
CA ARG A 51 7.50 10.07 0.54
C ARG A 51 8.74 9.92 -0.34
N ASP A 52 9.93 9.91 0.25
CA ASP A 52 11.17 9.79 -0.51
C ASP A 52 11.24 8.47 -1.30
N ALA A 53 10.81 7.36 -0.69
CA ALA A 53 10.75 6.05 -1.35
C ALA A 53 9.78 6.05 -2.54
N VAL A 54 8.59 6.65 -2.39
CA VAL A 54 7.60 6.80 -3.46
C VAL A 54 8.15 7.63 -4.61
N HIS A 55 8.69 8.83 -4.33
CA HIS A 55 9.23 9.73 -5.35
C HIS A 55 10.41 9.10 -6.09
N ARG A 56 11.36 8.49 -5.37
CA ARG A 56 12.53 7.81 -5.97
C ARG A 56 12.11 6.63 -6.84
N THR A 57 11.10 5.87 -6.42
CA THR A 57 10.58 4.75 -7.20
C THR A 57 10.00 5.23 -8.53
N LEU A 58 9.14 6.25 -8.51
CA LEU A 58 8.54 6.80 -9.75
C LEU A 58 9.60 7.44 -10.66
N ALA A 59 10.56 8.16 -10.09
CA ALA A 59 11.69 8.73 -10.84
C ALA A 59 12.54 7.64 -11.51
N GLU A 60 12.82 6.54 -10.81
CA GLU A 60 13.59 5.42 -11.36
C GLU A 60 12.83 4.71 -12.49
N VAL A 61 11.51 4.55 -12.36
CA VAL A 61 10.64 4.03 -13.42
C VAL A 61 10.73 4.92 -14.66
N ALA A 62 10.56 6.23 -14.50
CA ALA A 62 10.64 7.19 -15.61
C ALA A 62 12.02 7.16 -16.28
N ARG A 63 13.10 7.15 -15.48
CA ARG A 63 14.49 7.09 -15.95
C ARG A 63 14.79 5.83 -16.74
N ARG A 64 14.28 4.67 -16.31
CA ARG A 64 14.46 3.40 -17.04
C ARG A 64 13.64 3.36 -18.32
N HIS A 65 12.47 3.98 -18.34
CA HIS A 65 11.62 4.01 -19.53
C HIS A 65 12.14 4.99 -20.60
N GLY A 66 12.71 6.13 -20.20
CA GLY A 66 13.30 7.11 -21.13
C GLY A 66 14.54 6.63 -21.90
N ARG A 67 15.14 5.50 -21.52
CA ARG A 67 16.32 4.90 -22.20
C ARG A 67 15.95 3.93 -23.33
N GLY A 68 14.66 3.63 -23.53
CA GLY A 68 14.19 2.56 -24.42
C GLY A 68 13.32 3.03 -25.58
N GLY A 69 13.78 4.00 -26.39
CA GLY A 69 13.41 4.20 -27.80
C GLY A 69 11.96 4.58 -28.15
N GLY A 70 11.81 5.70 -28.87
CA GLY A 70 10.77 5.99 -29.89
C GLY A 70 9.31 5.72 -29.52
N ALA A 71 8.54 6.80 -29.33
CA ALA A 71 7.09 6.77 -29.10
C ALA A 71 6.25 6.36 -30.32
N GLU A 72 6.86 6.19 -31.49
CA GLU A 72 6.12 5.95 -32.74
C GLU A 72 5.69 4.48 -32.85
N GLY A 73 4.39 4.23 -32.64
CA GLY A 73 3.75 2.92 -32.86
C GLY A 73 3.74 1.94 -31.68
N ARG A 74 4.32 2.28 -30.52
CA ARG A 74 4.31 1.40 -29.33
C ARG A 74 3.11 1.71 -28.42
N LYS A 75 2.44 0.65 -27.91
CA LYS A 75 1.39 0.78 -26.89
C LYS A 75 1.92 1.52 -25.66
N ARG A 76 1.11 2.45 -25.14
CA ARG A 76 1.40 3.20 -23.92
C ARG A 76 1.52 2.24 -22.74
N LYS A 77 2.59 2.35 -21.96
CA LYS A 77 2.81 1.53 -20.76
C LYS A 77 2.19 2.19 -19.55
N VAL A 78 1.63 1.39 -18.65
CA VAL A 78 0.94 1.87 -17.45
C VAL A 78 1.73 1.48 -16.21
N VAL A 79 1.97 2.45 -15.32
CA VAL A 79 2.52 2.21 -14.00
C VAL A 79 1.54 2.75 -12.99
N ALA A 80 0.84 1.84 -12.33
CA ALA A 80 -0.07 2.16 -11.24
C ALA A 80 0.67 2.10 -9.91
N LEU A 81 0.50 3.10 -9.05
CA LEU A 81 0.92 3.05 -7.65
C LEU A 81 -0.32 3.04 -6.77
N THR A 82 -0.44 2.01 -5.94
CA THR A 82 -1.58 1.79 -5.04
C THR A 82 -1.45 2.71 -3.83
N THR A 83 -2.53 3.40 -3.46
CA THR A 83 -2.58 4.16 -2.22
C THR A 83 -2.68 3.23 -1.01
N PHE A 84 -2.44 3.76 0.19
CA PHE A 84 -2.39 2.96 1.42
C PHE A 84 -3.69 2.19 1.70
N SER A 85 -3.58 0.89 1.97
CA SER A 85 -4.70 0.04 2.40
C SER A 85 -4.66 -0.13 3.93
N PRO A 86 -5.54 0.53 4.69
CA PRO A 86 -5.47 0.52 6.16
C PRO A 86 -5.76 -0.84 6.78
N ALA A 87 -5.24 -1.01 7.99
CA ALA A 87 -5.65 -2.08 8.91
C ALA A 87 -6.85 -1.63 9.73
N HIS A 88 -7.63 -2.57 10.27
CA HIS A 88 -8.82 -2.26 11.08
C HIS A 88 -8.77 -2.87 12.48
N PHE A 89 -7.71 -2.57 13.22
CA PHE A 89 -7.62 -2.97 14.64
C PHE A 89 -8.58 -2.14 15.52
N GLU A 90 -9.34 -2.83 16.37
CA GLU A 90 -10.12 -2.30 17.49
C GLU A 90 -9.36 -2.60 18.78
N GLY A 91 -8.72 -1.57 19.34
CA GLY A 91 -7.79 -1.72 20.46
C GLY A 91 -6.39 -2.19 20.01
N ASP A 92 -5.68 -2.91 20.88
CA ASP A 92 -4.32 -3.37 20.58
C ASP A 92 -4.33 -4.49 19.53
N TRP A 93 -3.26 -4.56 18.74
CA TRP A 93 -3.16 -5.40 17.54
C TRP A 93 -3.32 -6.92 17.78
N ASP A 94 -2.99 -7.42 18.97
CA ASP A 94 -3.09 -8.86 19.33
C ASP A 94 -4.10 -9.12 20.47
N LYS A 95 -5.17 -8.33 20.54
CA LYS A 95 -6.27 -8.60 21.48
C LYS A 95 -7.33 -9.52 20.87
N ALA A 96 -8.03 -10.26 21.72
CA ALA A 96 -9.19 -11.05 21.28
C ALA A 96 -10.24 -10.11 20.68
N GLY A 97 -10.69 -10.40 19.46
CA GLY A 97 -11.64 -9.54 18.75
C GLY A 97 -11.00 -8.27 18.16
N ALA A 98 -9.73 -8.33 17.74
CA ALA A 98 -9.02 -7.17 17.21
C ALA A 98 -9.64 -6.58 15.92
N CYS A 99 -10.41 -7.33 15.11
CA CYS A 99 -11.20 -6.78 14.01
C CYS A 99 -12.52 -7.56 13.85
N PRO A 100 -13.50 -7.34 14.74
CA PRO A 100 -14.65 -8.22 14.86
C PRO A 100 -15.80 -7.84 13.91
N LYS A 101 -15.69 -6.69 13.22
CA LYS A 101 -16.74 -6.17 12.35
C LYS A 101 -16.99 -7.11 11.18
N ARG A 102 -18.25 -7.44 10.96
CA ARG A 102 -18.72 -8.34 9.89
C ARG A 102 -19.47 -7.60 8.78
N ARG A 103 -19.51 -6.27 8.84
CA ARG A 103 -20.20 -5.42 7.86
C ARG A 103 -19.35 -4.21 7.51
N PRO A 104 -19.44 -3.71 6.26
CA PRO A 104 -18.85 -2.44 5.88
C PRO A 104 -19.36 -1.30 6.74
N TYR A 105 -18.54 -0.27 6.88
CA TYR A 105 -19.01 1.03 7.36
C TYR A 105 -19.98 1.63 6.33
N LYS A 106 -21.01 2.33 6.82
CA LYS A 106 -21.85 3.17 5.97
C LYS A 106 -21.10 4.44 5.56
N ASN A 107 -21.60 5.10 4.52
CA ASN A 107 -21.05 6.38 4.10
C ASN A 107 -21.11 7.40 5.26
N GLY A 108 -19.98 8.06 5.55
CA GLY A 108 -19.84 9.00 6.67
C GLY A 108 -19.72 8.36 8.07
N GLU A 109 -19.74 7.03 8.20
CA GLU A 109 -19.58 6.35 9.50
C GLU A 109 -18.11 6.29 9.95
N LYS A 110 -17.17 6.36 8.99
CA LYS A 110 -15.75 6.28 9.25
C LYS A 110 -14.99 7.23 8.32
N GLU A 111 -14.37 8.24 8.93
CA GLU A 111 -13.41 9.12 8.27
C GLU A 111 -12.01 8.47 8.21
N LEU A 112 -11.18 8.96 7.29
CA LEU A 112 -9.76 8.59 7.26
C LEU A 112 -9.05 9.12 8.52
N GLY A 113 -8.16 8.31 9.08
CA GLY A 113 -7.23 8.78 10.09
C GLY A 113 -6.14 9.66 9.47
N TYR A 114 -5.31 10.25 10.33
CA TYR A 114 -4.18 11.08 9.90
C TYR A 114 -3.20 10.28 9.03
N THR A 115 -2.84 9.07 9.45
CA THR A 115 -1.91 8.19 8.71
C THR A 115 -2.43 7.85 7.33
N GLU A 116 -3.69 7.40 7.23
CA GLU A 116 -4.31 7.07 5.95
C GLU A 116 -4.34 8.29 5.03
N THR A 117 -4.66 9.45 5.58
CA THR A 117 -4.74 10.72 4.85
C THR A 117 -3.37 11.12 4.28
N GLU A 118 -2.33 11.15 5.11
CA GLU A 118 -0.99 11.59 4.70
C GLU A 118 -0.31 10.60 3.74
N MET A 119 -0.45 9.29 3.97
CA MET A 119 0.09 8.29 3.06
C MET A 119 -0.63 8.29 1.70
N ARG A 120 -1.98 8.41 1.71
CA ARG A 120 -2.76 8.54 0.47
C ARG A 120 -2.34 9.79 -0.29
N LYS A 121 -2.29 10.95 0.39
CA LYS A 121 -1.89 12.23 -0.20
C LYS A 121 -0.52 12.12 -0.87
N THR A 122 0.46 11.56 -0.18
CA THR A 122 1.82 11.34 -0.70
C THR A 122 1.81 10.56 -2.02
N VAL A 123 1.07 9.45 -2.10
CA VAL A 123 0.97 8.65 -3.33
C VAL A 123 0.28 9.42 -4.45
N VAL A 124 -0.85 10.07 -4.16
CA VAL A 124 -1.64 10.81 -5.16
C VAL A 124 -0.83 11.97 -5.74
N GLU A 125 -0.20 12.79 -4.90
CA GLU A 125 0.60 13.94 -5.32
C GLU A 125 1.83 13.51 -6.11
N ALA A 126 2.56 12.48 -5.66
CA ALA A 126 3.75 12.00 -6.35
C ALA A 126 3.43 11.40 -7.72
N VAL A 127 2.33 10.64 -7.83
CA VAL A 127 1.87 10.10 -9.09
C VAL A 127 1.43 11.20 -10.04
N GLN A 128 0.69 12.20 -9.55
CA GLN A 128 0.27 13.33 -10.37
C GLN A 128 1.49 14.06 -10.94
N ALA A 129 2.48 14.38 -10.10
CA ALA A 129 3.72 15.01 -10.54
C ALA A 129 4.48 14.15 -11.57
N ALA A 130 4.54 12.82 -11.37
CA ALA A 130 5.16 11.91 -12.33
C ALA A 130 4.39 11.83 -13.66
N ALA A 131 3.06 11.88 -13.62
CA ALA A 131 2.21 11.87 -14.80
C ALA A 131 2.42 13.15 -15.63
N ASP A 132 2.48 14.32 -14.97
CA ASP A 132 2.72 15.61 -15.62
C ASP A 132 4.12 15.67 -16.25
N ALA A 133 5.15 15.19 -15.53
CA ALA A 133 6.52 15.10 -16.05
C ALA A 133 6.67 14.11 -17.23
N ALA A 134 5.80 13.10 -17.29
CA ALA A 134 5.77 12.09 -18.34
C ALA A 134 4.77 12.43 -19.47
N ALA A 135 4.17 13.62 -19.47
CA ALA A 135 3.25 14.05 -20.51
C ALA A 135 3.93 13.98 -21.90
N GLY A 136 3.24 13.38 -22.87
CA GLY A 136 3.77 13.15 -24.23
C GLY A 136 4.76 11.98 -24.34
N SER A 137 5.08 11.29 -23.24
CA SER A 137 5.87 10.06 -23.28
C SER A 137 5.00 8.82 -23.54
N GLY A 138 5.63 7.70 -23.86
CA GLY A 138 4.98 6.38 -23.93
C GLY A 138 4.57 5.81 -22.56
N LEU A 139 4.75 6.56 -21.47
CA LEU A 139 4.47 6.14 -20.11
C LEU A 139 3.22 6.85 -19.55
N ARG A 140 2.44 6.11 -18.76
CA ARG A 140 1.31 6.62 -18.00
C ARG A 140 1.49 6.26 -16.54
N PHE A 141 1.60 7.25 -15.68
CA PHE A 141 1.47 7.04 -14.25
C PHE A 141 0.02 7.20 -13.82
N ALA A 142 -0.45 6.35 -12.91
CA ALA A 142 -1.80 6.40 -12.38
C ALA A 142 -1.84 6.01 -10.91
N ALA A 143 -2.69 6.66 -10.13
CA ALA A 143 -2.89 6.32 -8.73
C ALA A 143 -4.03 5.29 -8.69
N LEU A 144 -3.74 4.10 -8.16
CA LEU A 144 -4.78 3.14 -7.80
C LEU A 144 -5.29 3.55 -6.41
N ASP A 145 -6.18 4.54 -6.39
CA ASP A 145 -6.68 5.18 -5.18
C ASP A 145 -7.78 4.34 -4.53
N VAL A 146 -7.36 3.51 -3.57
CA VAL A 146 -8.22 2.55 -2.87
C VAL A 146 -8.39 2.87 -1.38
N THR A 147 -7.65 3.84 -0.83
CA THR A 147 -7.57 4.07 0.63
C THR A 147 -8.93 4.33 1.25
N THR A 148 -9.72 5.24 0.69
CA THR A 148 -11.05 5.57 1.22
C THR A 148 -11.99 4.37 1.17
N LEU A 149 -11.98 3.61 0.08
CA LEU A 149 -12.87 2.46 -0.07
C LEU A 149 -12.44 1.31 0.84
N ALA A 150 -11.13 1.08 1.00
CA ALA A 150 -10.56 0.09 1.90
C ALA A 150 -10.87 0.43 3.37
N ASN A 151 -10.80 1.70 3.76
CA ASN A 151 -11.13 2.20 5.10
C ASN A 151 -12.60 1.96 5.49
N LEU A 152 -13.48 1.73 4.52
CA LEU A 152 -14.89 1.42 4.76
C LEU A 152 -15.16 -0.09 4.89
N ARG A 153 -14.12 -0.94 4.79
CA ARG A 153 -14.26 -2.40 4.69
C ARG A 153 -13.61 -3.16 5.84
N PRO A 154 -13.87 -2.86 7.13
CA PRO A 154 -13.32 -3.64 8.22
C PRO A 154 -13.77 -5.12 8.19
N ASP A 155 -14.87 -5.41 7.50
CA ASP A 155 -15.43 -6.74 7.26
C ASP A 155 -14.62 -7.61 6.30
N GLY A 156 -13.67 -7.04 5.59
CA GLY A 156 -12.86 -7.76 4.61
C GLY A 156 -11.65 -8.47 5.17
N HIS A 157 -11.33 -8.28 6.46
CA HIS A 157 -10.16 -8.89 7.08
C HIS A 157 -10.42 -10.34 7.52
N PRO A 158 -9.39 -11.20 7.47
CA PRO A 158 -9.50 -12.59 7.94
C PRO A 158 -9.67 -12.69 9.45
N GLY A 159 -9.17 -11.73 10.22
CA GLY A 159 -9.19 -11.80 11.68
C GLY A 159 -8.52 -13.10 12.15
N PRO A 160 -9.21 -13.98 12.88
CA PRO A 160 -8.62 -15.24 13.34
C PRO A 160 -8.52 -16.30 12.23
N TYR A 161 -9.18 -16.12 11.08
CA TYR A 161 -9.37 -17.16 10.06
C TYR A 161 -8.29 -17.17 8.97
N MET A 162 -7.04 -16.95 9.35
CA MET A 162 -5.88 -17.09 8.45
C MET A 162 -5.62 -18.55 8.03
N HIS A 163 -6.07 -19.49 8.85
CA HIS A 163 -5.93 -20.93 8.66
C HIS A 163 -7.26 -21.63 8.93
N ASN A 164 -7.40 -22.85 8.42
CA ASN A 164 -8.56 -23.69 8.73
C ASN A 164 -8.60 -24.00 10.23
N ASP A 165 -9.80 -23.99 10.79
CA ASP A 165 -10.09 -24.32 12.19
C ASP A 165 -9.14 -23.62 13.19
N PRO A 166 -9.03 -22.28 13.15
CA PRO A 166 -7.98 -21.55 13.88
C PRO A 166 -8.05 -21.76 15.40
N PHE A 167 -9.22 -22.14 15.91
CA PHE A 167 -9.48 -22.38 17.33
C PHE A 167 -9.28 -23.85 17.76
N ALA A 168 -9.01 -24.78 16.85
CA ALA A 168 -8.93 -26.21 17.18
C ALA A 168 -7.82 -26.51 18.22
N ALA A 169 -6.66 -25.89 18.05
CA ALA A 169 -5.54 -25.98 19.00
C ALA A 169 -5.70 -25.08 20.23
N ALA A 170 -6.64 -24.13 20.20
CA ALA A 170 -6.83 -23.11 21.23
C ALA A 170 -7.92 -23.46 22.26
N GLY A 171 -8.45 -24.69 22.23
CA GLY A 171 -9.48 -25.15 23.16
C GLY A 171 -10.91 -24.79 22.75
N GLY A 172 -11.14 -24.47 21.47
CA GLY A 172 -12.46 -24.15 20.91
C GLY A 172 -12.76 -22.65 20.82
N GLU A 173 -14.01 -22.33 20.47
CA GLU A 173 -14.48 -20.94 20.32
C GLU A 173 -14.31 -20.19 21.65
N GLY A 174 -13.33 -19.29 21.71
CA GLY A 174 -12.92 -18.57 22.93
C GLY A 174 -11.42 -18.66 23.24
N GLY A 175 -10.70 -19.58 22.59
CA GLY A 175 -9.25 -19.65 22.65
C GLY A 175 -8.56 -18.43 22.05
N ARG A 176 -7.42 -18.02 22.61
CA ARG A 176 -6.60 -16.94 22.05
C ARG A 176 -5.90 -17.43 20.79
N VAL A 177 -6.11 -16.71 19.69
CA VAL A 177 -5.48 -16.95 18.39
C VAL A 177 -4.99 -15.63 17.81
N GLN A 178 -3.99 -15.69 16.95
CA GLN A 178 -3.51 -14.51 16.24
C GLN A 178 -4.61 -13.94 15.35
N ASN A 179 -4.80 -12.62 15.38
CA ASN A 179 -5.71 -11.91 14.49
C ASN A 179 -4.93 -11.18 13.41
N ASP A 180 -5.38 -11.31 12.17
CA ASP A 180 -4.86 -10.55 11.05
C ASP A 180 -5.92 -9.56 10.55
N CYS A 181 -5.68 -8.29 10.88
CA CYS A 181 -6.53 -7.17 10.51
C CYS A 181 -5.84 -6.25 9.49
N VAL A 182 -4.83 -6.78 8.77
CA VAL A 182 -4.01 -6.06 7.79
C VAL A 182 -4.28 -6.62 6.40
N HIS A 183 -4.28 -7.94 6.25
CA HIS A 183 -4.53 -8.63 5.00
C HIS A 183 -6.03 -8.77 4.71
N TRP A 184 -6.37 -9.19 3.50
CA TRP A 184 -7.74 -9.26 3.03
C TRP A 184 -8.14 -10.70 2.71
N CYS A 185 -9.36 -11.09 3.09
CA CYS A 185 -10.00 -12.31 2.62
C CYS A 185 -10.12 -12.30 1.08
N MET A 186 -10.11 -13.49 0.49
CA MET A 186 -10.47 -13.71 -0.91
C MET A 186 -11.54 -14.82 -1.02
N PRO A 187 -12.66 -14.59 -1.75
CA PRO A 187 -13.05 -13.32 -2.38
C PRO A 187 -13.32 -12.20 -1.37
N GLY A 188 -13.11 -10.93 -1.75
CA GLY A 188 -13.16 -9.81 -0.81
C GLY A 188 -12.84 -8.43 -1.43
N PRO A 189 -12.50 -7.41 -0.60
CA PRO A 189 -12.25 -6.05 -1.09
C PRO A 189 -11.16 -5.93 -2.16
N VAL A 190 -10.18 -6.83 -2.13
CA VAL A 190 -9.10 -6.90 -3.14
C VAL A 190 -9.62 -7.17 -4.55
N ASP A 191 -10.77 -7.83 -4.70
CA ASP A 191 -11.40 -8.05 -6.01
C ASP A 191 -11.87 -6.71 -6.61
N THR A 192 -12.40 -5.82 -5.77
CA THR A 192 -12.75 -4.44 -6.18
C THR A 192 -11.51 -3.63 -6.51
N PHE A 193 -10.41 -3.77 -5.76
CA PHE A 193 -9.15 -3.09 -6.08
C PHE A 193 -8.64 -3.53 -7.46
N ASN A 194 -8.74 -4.83 -7.77
CA ASN A 194 -8.38 -5.38 -9.07
C ASN A 194 -9.31 -4.91 -10.20
N ALA A 195 -10.61 -4.73 -9.94
CA ALA A 195 -11.53 -4.16 -10.92
C ALA A 195 -11.16 -2.69 -11.26
N ILE A 196 -10.80 -1.88 -10.26
CA ILE A 196 -10.34 -0.50 -10.46
C ILE A 196 -8.99 -0.48 -11.20
N LEU A 197 -8.08 -1.39 -10.87
CA LEU A 197 -6.82 -1.57 -11.59
C LEU A 197 -7.06 -1.89 -13.06
N LEU A 198 -7.96 -2.83 -13.37
CA LEU A 198 -8.28 -3.22 -14.73
C LEU A 198 -8.83 -2.03 -15.53
N GLN A 199 -9.75 -1.26 -14.93
CA GLN A 199 -10.22 -0.01 -15.51
C GLN A 199 -9.09 1.01 -15.73
N THR A 200 -8.13 1.10 -14.80
CA THR A 200 -6.99 2.01 -14.89
C THR A 200 -6.04 1.63 -16.03
N ILE A 201 -5.82 0.33 -16.26
CA ILE A 201 -4.98 -0.20 -17.35
C ILE A 201 -5.65 0.02 -18.72
N HIS A 202 -6.97 -0.10 -18.81
CA HIS A 202 -7.72 0.02 -20.07
C HIS A 202 -8.13 1.45 -20.46
N ARG A 203 -7.74 2.47 -19.68
CA ARG A 203 -7.96 3.89 -20.00
C ARG A 203 -6.92 4.48 -20.94
#